data_AF-A0A7V0Q6S7-F1
#
_entry.id   AF-A0A7V0Q6S7-F1
#
_cell.length_a   1.000
_cell.length_b   1.000
_cell.length_c   1.000
_cell.angle_alpha   90.00
_cell.angle_beta   90.00
_cell.angle_gamma   90.00
#
_symmetry.space_group_name_H-M   'P 1'
#
loop_
_entity.id
_entity.type
_entity.pdbx_description
1 polymer ?
#
loop_
_entity_poly.entity_id
_entity_poly.type
_entity_poly.pdbx_seq_one_letter_code
_entity_poly.pdbx_strand_id
1 'polypeptide(L)'
;MSTCQSHEPARSSPATWWTVVVAGVVLGMLAASCGSQPTSPAVSIDAERAQQLMLTGVNMTGITAPTEVWVQVAQRGCINGAWDWTVAKEVGDAATDIVGKPLPAGLVWVLTVMACRDLVPAAAIEQGPPS
;
A
#
# COMPACT_ATOMS: atom_id res chain seq x y z
N MET A 1 -15.59 -27.79 -28.34
CA MET A 1 -16.83 -27.01 -28.27
C MET A 1 -17.69 -27.58 -27.17
N SER A 2 -17.68 -26.99 -25.98
CA SER A 2 -18.59 -27.33 -24.89
C SER A 2 -18.96 -26.06 -24.14
N THR A 3 -20.27 -25.88 -23.99
CA THR A 3 -21.03 -24.69 -23.61
C THR A 3 -20.87 -24.32 -22.14
N CYS A 4 -20.62 -23.04 -21.84
CA CYS A 4 -20.79 -22.47 -20.49
C CYS A 4 -22.27 -22.16 -20.26
N GLN A 5 -22.89 -22.82 -19.29
CA GLN A 5 -24.23 -22.47 -18.81
C GLN A 5 -24.12 -21.33 -17.79
N SER A 6 -24.82 -20.24 -18.05
CA SER A 6 -25.05 -19.15 -17.11
C SER A 6 -25.83 -19.65 -15.90
N HIS A 7 -25.37 -19.32 -14.70
CA HIS A 7 -26.16 -19.39 -13.48
C HIS A 7 -26.13 -18.01 -12.83
N GLU A 8 -27.25 -17.30 -12.93
CA GLU A 8 -27.55 -16.14 -12.08
C GLU A 8 -27.67 -16.59 -10.62
N PRO A 9 -27.31 -15.71 -9.67
CA PRO A 9 -28.24 -15.48 -8.59
C PRO A 9 -28.44 -14.00 -8.26
N ALA A 10 -29.73 -13.64 -8.22
CA ALA A 10 -30.44 -12.76 -7.29
C ALA A 10 -29.79 -11.43 -6.82
N ARG A 11 -30.41 -10.34 -7.26
CA ARG A 11 -30.35 -8.99 -6.65
C ARG A 11 -31.08 -8.98 -5.29
N SER A 12 -30.39 -8.59 -4.23
CA SER A 12 -30.98 -7.91 -3.06
C SER A 12 -29.92 -7.05 -2.34
N SER A 13 -30.19 -5.75 -2.26
CA SER A 13 -29.41 -4.72 -1.52
C SER A 13 -29.68 -4.79 0.01
N PRO A 14 -29.31 -3.77 0.83
CA PRO A 14 -27.99 -3.33 1.29
C PRO A 14 -27.90 -3.25 2.84
N ALA A 15 -26.75 -3.46 3.48
CA ALA A 15 -26.46 -2.91 4.83
C ALA A 15 -25.01 -3.19 5.27
N THR A 16 -24.26 -2.10 5.52
CA THR A 16 -23.56 -1.71 6.76
C THR A 16 -22.94 -2.79 7.68
N TRP A 17 -21.94 -2.33 8.45
CA TRP A 17 -21.43 -2.86 9.74
C TRP A 17 -20.06 -3.53 9.68
N TRP A 18 -19.05 -2.70 9.98
CA TRP A 18 -17.83 -3.00 10.73
C TRP A 18 -17.79 -4.39 11.37
N THR A 19 -16.84 -5.23 10.95
CA THR A 19 -16.32 -6.29 11.82
C THR A 19 -14.80 -6.36 11.67
N VAL A 20 -14.13 -5.90 12.72
CA VAL A 20 -12.73 -6.22 12.98
C VAL A 20 -12.65 -7.73 13.23
N VAL A 21 -11.87 -8.46 12.45
CA VAL A 21 -11.43 -9.83 12.81
C VAL A 21 -9.91 -9.87 12.74
N VAL A 22 -9.31 -9.61 13.90
CA VAL A 22 -7.97 -10.11 14.24
C VAL A 22 -8.20 -11.48 14.87
N ALA A 23 -7.93 -12.56 14.13
CA ALA A 23 -7.47 -13.86 14.65
C ALA A 23 -7.52 -14.94 13.56
N GLY A 24 -6.35 -15.50 13.25
CA GLY A 24 -6.22 -16.95 13.08
C GLY A 24 -6.12 -17.51 11.66
N VAL A 25 -5.20 -18.47 11.57
CA VAL A 25 -5.17 -19.61 10.65
C VAL A 25 -4.34 -19.45 9.38
N VAL A 26 -3.04 -19.68 9.57
CA VAL A 26 -2.21 -20.46 8.65
C VAL A 26 -2.78 -21.89 8.57
N LEU A 27 -3.49 -22.23 7.49
CA LEU A 27 -3.50 -23.53 6.77
C LEU A 27 -4.71 -23.59 5.82
N GLY A 28 -4.45 -23.71 4.52
CA GLY A 28 -5.48 -23.92 3.50
C GLY A 28 -4.90 -23.91 2.10
N MET A 29 -4.18 -24.98 1.75
CA MET A 29 -3.77 -25.26 0.38
C MET A 29 -5.00 -25.68 -0.46
N LEU A 30 -5.01 -25.18 -1.70
CA LEU A 30 -5.66 -25.75 -2.89
C LEU A 30 -7.17 -25.50 -3.06
N ALA A 31 -7.51 -24.34 -3.63
CA ALA A 31 -8.64 -24.20 -4.54
C ALA A 31 -8.18 -23.45 -5.79
N ALA A 32 -8.42 -24.07 -6.95
CA ALA A 32 -8.00 -23.62 -8.25
C ALA A 32 -8.52 -22.21 -8.59
N SER A 33 -7.59 -21.30 -8.83
CA SER A 33 -7.82 -20.15 -9.71
C SER A 33 -6.77 -20.19 -10.80
N CYS A 34 -7.18 -20.61 -12.01
CA CYS A 34 -6.54 -20.20 -13.25
C CYS A 34 -6.77 -18.70 -13.42
N GLY A 35 -6.03 -17.93 -12.65
CA GLY A 35 -5.88 -16.50 -12.76
C GLY A 35 -4.48 -16.27 -12.26
N SER A 36 -3.55 -16.05 -13.17
CA SER A 36 -2.23 -15.53 -12.83
C SER A 36 -2.48 -14.19 -12.14
N GLN A 37 -2.69 -14.20 -10.83
CA GLN A 37 -2.59 -13.00 -10.03
C GLN A 37 -1.19 -12.51 -10.34
N PRO A 38 -1.01 -11.32 -10.95
CA PRO A 38 0.31 -10.77 -11.06
C PRO A 38 0.82 -10.72 -9.63
N THR A 39 1.77 -11.58 -9.32
CA THR A 39 2.57 -11.43 -8.13
C THR A 39 3.36 -10.17 -8.41
N SER A 40 2.75 -9.01 -8.12
CA SER A 40 3.49 -7.77 -7.98
C SER A 40 4.69 -8.15 -7.11
N PRO A 41 5.92 -7.86 -7.54
CA PRO A 41 7.10 -8.22 -6.77
C PRO A 41 6.85 -7.74 -5.34
N ALA A 42 6.76 -8.68 -4.41
CA ALA A 42 6.53 -8.33 -3.02
C ALA A 42 7.71 -7.47 -2.59
N VAL A 43 7.47 -6.18 -2.37
CA VAL A 43 8.50 -5.26 -1.89
C VAL A 43 8.82 -5.68 -0.46
N SER A 44 9.84 -6.52 -0.33
CA SER A 44 10.36 -6.96 0.96
C SER A 44 11.16 -5.80 1.57
N ILE A 45 10.69 -5.30 2.71
CA ILE A 45 11.40 -4.29 3.49
C ILE A 45 11.97 -5.01 4.71
N ASP A 46 13.29 -5.15 4.75
CA ASP A 46 13.99 -5.68 5.92
C ASP A 46 14.00 -4.68 7.09
N ALA A 47 14.49 -5.13 8.25
CA ALA A 47 14.49 -4.33 9.48
C ALA A 47 15.36 -3.05 9.37
N GLU A 48 16.49 -3.12 8.66
CA GLU A 48 17.38 -1.97 8.49
C GLU A 48 16.70 -0.90 7.63
N ARG A 49 16.07 -1.32 6.53
CA ARG A 49 15.32 -0.42 5.65
C ARG A 49 14.06 0.12 6.32
N ALA A 50 13.36 -0.67 7.12
CA ALA A 50 12.24 -0.21 7.93
C ALA A 50 12.67 0.91 8.89
N GLN A 51 13.83 0.75 9.55
CA GLN A 51 14.38 1.77 10.43
C GLN A 51 14.79 3.03 9.66
N GLN A 52 15.38 2.90 8.48
CA GLN A 52 15.72 4.04 7.61
C GLN A 52 14.49 4.83 7.16
N LEU A 53 13.40 4.14 6.80
CA LEU A 53 12.13 4.78 6.42
C LEU A 53 11.54 5.57 7.58
N MET A 54 11.52 4.98 8.77
CA MET A 54 11.08 5.68 9.99
C MET A 54 11.93 6.93 10.26
N LEU A 55 13.27 6.80 10.28
CA LEU A 55 14.17 7.92 10.54
C LEU A 55 14.00 9.04 9.51
N THR A 56 13.82 8.68 8.23
CA THR A 56 13.56 9.66 7.17
C THR A 56 12.25 10.38 7.41
N GLY A 57 11.16 9.63 7.66
CA GLY A 57 9.84 10.24 7.86
C GLY A 57 9.81 11.21 9.04
N VAL A 58 10.39 10.80 10.17
CA VAL A 58 10.52 11.63 11.36
C VAL A 58 11.38 12.88 11.07
N ASN A 59 12.56 12.72 10.46
CA ASN A 59 13.47 13.85 10.22
C ASN A 59 12.92 14.87 9.22
N MET A 60 12.16 14.43 8.21
CA MET A 60 11.62 15.33 7.19
C MET A 60 10.42 16.14 7.66
N THR A 61 9.61 15.58 8.55
CA THR A 61 8.28 16.14 8.87
C THR A 61 8.06 16.45 10.35
N GLY A 62 8.91 15.92 11.23
CA GLY A 62 8.67 15.95 12.67
C GLY A 62 7.48 15.10 13.13
N ILE A 63 6.87 14.34 12.21
CA ILE A 63 5.71 13.48 12.51
C ILE A 63 6.19 12.22 13.23
N THR A 64 5.49 11.84 14.29
CA THR A 64 5.72 10.59 15.02
C THR A 64 4.65 9.57 14.66
N ALA A 65 5.07 8.43 14.14
CA ALA A 65 4.22 7.28 13.85
C ALA A 65 4.98 5.98 14.17
N PRO A 66 4.27 4.86 14.47
CA PRO A 66 4.90 3.55 14.62
C PRO A 66 5.70 3.15 13.37
N THR A 67 6.79 2.38 13.55
CA THR A 67 7.63 1.86 12.45
C THR A 67 6.80 1.17 11.37
N GLU A 68 5.78 0.43 11.78
CA GLU A 68 4.89 -0.32 10.90
C GLU A 68 4.10 0.61 9.96
N VAL A 69 3.73 1.81 10.42
CA VAL A 69 3.02 2.79 9.58
C VAL A 69 3.95 3.27 8.46
N TRP A 70 5.21 3.57 8.76
CA TRP A 70 6.19 3.98 7.75
C TRP A 70 6.43 2.89 6.70
N VAL A 71 6.54 1.64 7.14
CA VAL A 71 6.71 0.47 6.26
C VAL A 71 5.48 0.25 5.39
N GLN A 72 4.27 0.29 5.97
CA GLN A 72 3.01 0.09 5.24
C GLN A 72 2.79 1.18 4.19
N VAL A 73 3.07 2.43 4.53
CA VAL A 73 2.95 3.56 3.59
C VAL A 73 3.91 3.39 2.43
N ALA A 74 5.16 3.03 2.70
CA ALA A 74 6.15 2.81 1.66
C ALA A 74 5.80 1.62 0.77
N GLN A 75 5.37 0.49 1.35
CA GLN A 75 4.94 -0.68 0.58
C GLN A 75 3.71 -0.38 -0.28
N ARG A 76 2.69 0.25 0.30
CA ARG A 76 1.45 0.60 -0.41
C ARG A 76 1.72 1.63 -1.50
N GLY A 77 2.60 2.59 -1.22
CA GLY A 77 3.08 3.52 -2.22
C GLY A 77 3.79 2.83 -3.39
N CYS A 78 4.65 1.85 -3.11
CA CYS A 78 5.30 1.07 -4.16
C CYS A 78 4.33 0.25 -5.01
N ILE A 79 3.33 -0.37 -4.39
CA ILE A 79 2.33 -1.20 -5.08
C ILE A 79 1.43 -0.33 -5.97
N ASN A 80 1.02 0.85 -5.47
CA ASN A 80 0.05 1.70 -6.15
C ASN A 80 0.70 2.72 -7.09
N GLY A 81 2.01 2.92 -7.00
CA GLY A 81 2.72 3.92 -7.79
C GLY A 81 2.63 5.33 -7.21
N ALA A 82 2.81 5.49 -5.91
CA ALA A 82 2.84 6.78 -5.20
C ALA A 82 4.06 7.66 -5.51
N TRP A 83 4.72 7.41 -6.64
CA TRP A 83 5.53 8.41 -7.34
C TRP A 83 4.65 9.40 -8.13
N ASP A 84 3.39 9.05 -8.41
CA ASP A 84 2.35 9.97 -8.85
C ASP A 84 1.75 10.73 -7.65
N TRP A 85 1.48 12.03 -7.82
CA TRP A 85 0.96 12.87 -6.74
C TRP A 85 -0.42 12.44 -6.24
N THR A 86 -1.33 12.10 -7.15
CA THR A 86 -2.70 11.72 -6.79
C THR A 86 -2.68 10.47 -5.94
N VAL A 87 -1.87 9.50 -6.36
CA VAL A 87 -1.67 8.24 -5.61
C VAL A 87 -1.00 8.49 -4.26
N ALA A 88 0.04 9.33 -4.22
CA ALA A 88 0.72 9.68 -2.97
C ALA A 88 -0.23 10.35 -1.96
N LYS A 89 -1.13 11.21 -2.44
CA LYS A 89 -2.18 11.83 -1.64
C LYS A 89 -3.17 10.80 -1.12
N GLU A 90 -3.68 9.91 -1.96
CA GLU A 90 -4.61 8.85 -1.52
C GLU A 90 -3.99 7.91 -0.47
N VAL A 91 -2.72 7.54 -0.65
CA VAL A 91 -2.00 6.71 0.32
C VAL A 91 -1.76 7.47 1.62
N GLY A 92 -1.42 8.77 1.55
CA GLY A 92 -1.22 9.63 2.71
C GLY A 92 -2.49 9.92 3.49
N ASP A 93 -3.61 10.15 2.79
CA ASP A 93 -4.93 10.37 3.39
C ASP A 93 -5.47 9.10 4.09
N ALA A 94 -5.03 7.92 3.65
CA ALA A 94 -5.38 6.63 4.25
C ALA A 94 -4.47 6.21 5.42
N ALA A 95 -3.37 6.93 5.68
CA ALA A 95 -2.42 6.63 6.74
C ALA A 95 -2.34 7.78 7.74
N THR A 96 -2.38 7.48 9.04
CA THR A 96 -2.37 8.52 10.08
C THR A 96 -1.19 8.39 11.02
N ASP A 97 -0.71 9.53 11.51
CA ASP A 97 0.26 9.60 12.59
C ASP A 97 -0.34 9.19 13.95
N ILE A 98 0.46 9.26 15.02
CA ILE A 98 0.02 8.89 16.37
C ILE A 98 -1.09 9.79 16.95
N VAL A 99 -1.31 10.98 16.37
CA VAL A 99 -2.37 11.91 16.78
C VAL A 99 -3.57 11.89 15.81
N GLY A 100 -3.59 10.94 14.86
CA GLY A 100 -4.69 10.73 13.93
C GLY A 100 -4.69 11.68 12.73
N LYS A 101 -3.60 12.39 12.45
CA LYS A 101 -3.49 13.26 11.28
C LYS A 101 -2.97 12.49 10.06
N PRO A 102 -3.54 12.73 8.86
CA PRO A 102 -3.03 12.18 7.62
C PRO A 102 -1.55 12.48 7.38
N LEU A 103 -0.86 11.57 6.70
CA LEU A 103 0.52 11.80 6.30
C LEU A 103 0.57 12.66 5.02
N PRO A 104 1.50 13.63 4.93
CA PRO A 104 1.60 14.49 3.75
C PRO A 104 2.06 13.70 2.51
N ALA A 105 1.48 14.01 1.36
CA ALA A 105 1.74 13.31 0.10
C ALA A 105 3.23 13.36 -0.33
N GLY A 106 3.91 14.50 -0.13
CA GLY A 106 5.35 14.61 -0.39
C GLY A 106 6.20 13.65 0.44
N LEU A 107 5.79 13.35 1.68
CA LEU A 107 6.44 12.35 2.52
C LEU A 107 6.20 10.94 1.98
N VAL A 108 4.95 10.62 1.62
CA VAL A 108 4.61 9.32 1.03
C VAL A 108 5.43 9.06 -0.24
N TRP A 109 5.58 10.08 -1.08
CA TRP A 109 6.41 10.01 -2.28
C TRP A 109 7.86 9.66 -1.96
N VAL A 110 8.48 10.36 -1.00
CA VAL A 110 9.88 10.10 -0.62
C VAL A 110 10.06 8.70 -0.06
N LEU A 111 9.16 8.26 0.83
CA LEU A 111 9.21 6.91 1.39
C LEU A 111 9.05 5.83 0.31
N THR A 112 8.19 6.09 -0.68
CA THR A 112 7.99 5.20 -1.84
C THR A 112 9.27 5.09 -2.66
N VAL A 113 9.85 6.23 -3.06
CA VAL A 113 11.11 6.25 -3.81
C VAL A 113 12.25 5.57 -3.05
N MET A 114 12.31 5.77 -1.74
CA MET A 114 13.27 5.09 -0.89
C MET A 114 13.03 3.60 -0.77
N ALA A 115 11.80 3.11 -0.78
CA ALA A 115 11.51 1.68 -0.63
C ALA A 115 11.65 0.89 -1.93
N CYS A 116 11.31 1.47 -3.08
CA CYS A 116 11.27 0.77 -4.36
C CYS A 116 11.86 1.57 -5.51
N ARG A 117 12.98 2.25 -5.29
CA ARG A 117 13.70 3.06 -6.29
C ARG A 117 13.78 2.41 -7.67
N ASP A 118 14.08 1.12 -7.73
CA ASP A 118 14.24 0.37 -8.99
C ASP A 118 12.93 0.18 -9.77
N LEU A 119 11.78 0.36 -9.10
CA LEU A 119 10.44 0.33 -9.70
C LEU A 119 9.94 1.74 -10.08
N VAL A 120 10.60 2.80 -9.62
CA VAL A 120 10.17 4.17 -9.88
C VAL A 120 10.58 4.60 -11.29
N PRO A 121 9.66 5.12 -12.12
CA PRO A 121 10.00 5.68 -13.42
C PRO A 121 11.03 6.83 -13.30
N ALA A 122 12.06 6.83 -14.15
CA ALA A 122 13.09 7.88 -14.13
C ALA A 122 12.50 9.30 -14.22
N ALA A 123 11.46 9.48 -15.04
CA ALA A 123 10.75 10.76 -15.17
C ALA A 123 10.14 11.26 -13.86
N ALA A 124 9.69 10.36 -12.97
CA ALA A 124 9.17 10.76 -11.67
C ALA A 124 10.30 11.25 -10.75
N ILE A 125 11.48 10.61 -10.81
CA ILE A 125 12.67 11.06 -10.05
C ILE A 125 13.11 12.46 -10.50
N GLU A 126 13.07 12.76 -11.80
CA GLU A 126 13.41 14.08 -12.34
C GLU A 126 12.42 15.18 -11.93
N GLN A 127 11.13 14.84 -11.81
CA GLN A 127 10.11 15.78 -11.32
C GLN A 127 10.24 16.06 -9.83
N GLY A 128 10.80 15.11 -9.07
CA GLY A 128 11.02 15.23 -7.64
C GLY A 128 9.74 15.06 -6.82
N PRO A 129 9.83 15.22 -5.49
CA PRO A 129 8.67 15.13 -4.63
C PRO A 129 7.69 16.25 -4.97
N PRO A 130 6.39 15.94 -5.04
CA PRO A 130 5.36 16.94 -5.28
C PRO A 130 5.26 17.92 -4.09
N SER A 131 5.07 19.20 -4.41
CA SER A 131 5.10 20.36 -3.50
C SER A 131 3.84 20.52 -2.67
#